data_AF-A0A074LE56-F1
#
_entry.id   AF-A0A074LE56-F1
#
_cell.length_a   1.000
_cell.length_b   1.000
_cell.length_c   1.000
_cell.angle_alpha   90.00
_cell.angle_beta   90.00
_cell.angle_gamma   90.00
#
_symmetry.space_group_name_H-M   'P 1'
#
loop_
_entity.id
_entity.type
_entity.pdbx_description
1 polymer ?
#
loop_
_entity_poly.entity_id
_entity_poly.type
_entity_poly.pdbx_seq_one_letter_code
_entity_poly.pdbx_strand_id
1 'polypeptide(L)'
;MRRLFTSIEHINRALWSRVNNATYVNTDSLGIFRAITGIFLLYYYFSYTWISDLPQALFNPPILSIANLFDSFPSYYLLRIIDVGRLILLVAIIIGLKTRITSLIWLILTIIAASFQYSLGKIDHDGALLLAMVFVLSYSGWGKAFAVWPDTNSRYDSTAGSMAVFAVIICYGMFTAGMGKAMVWVDFDLQTSGFASWYYLGLYDLNRDRLLAEYVPMIPFHFYEILDYAAVLLELSPFLFILMGRKAWLFWLLTASLFHLGNVLLLNIPFANHVLVYLAFIDMSGLTQWLKQNKRIIYLALGTAGLMFLTHIYFLVSQRHYWGLNEVMKMDRTPFELYSALILWMVLTVVIGKIFLPAHKE
;
A
#
# COMPACT_ATOMS: atom_id res chain seq x y z
N MET A 1 -18.57 8.41 39.77
CA MET A 1 -17.48 8.83 38.87
C MET A 1 -16.25 7.93 38.91
N ARG A 2 -15.55 7.72 40.05
CA ARG A 2 -14.33 6.89 40.12
C ARG A 2 -14.48 5.47 39.53
N ARG A 3 -15.57 4.76 39.86
CA ARG A 3 -15.85 3.41 39.31
C ARG A 3 -16.00 3.42 37.78
N LEU A 4 -16.70 4.41 37.21
CA LEU A 4 -16.87 4.55 35.76
C LEU A 4 -15.52 4.77 35.06
N PHE A 5 -14.68 5.66 35.59
CA PHE A 5 -13.33 5.88 35.04
C PHE A 5 -12.49 4.60 35.06
N THR A 6 -12.50 3.85 36.16
CA THR A 6 -11.79 2.57 36.25
C THR A 6 -12.32 1.54 35.26
N SER A 7 -13.64 1.47 35.06
CA SER A 7 -14.25 0.58 34.06
C SER A 7 -13.86 0.94 32.63
N ILE A 8 -13.89 2.24 32.27
CA ILE A 8 -13.47 2.72 30.94
C ILE A 8 -12.00 2.41 30.71
N GLU A 9 -11.14 2.66 31.70
CA GLU A 9 -9.71 2.37 31.60
C GLU A 9 -9.45 0.86 31.41
N HIS A 10 -10.17 0.01 32.15
CA HIS A 10 -10.04 -1.44 32.02
C HIS A 10 -10.44 -1.92 30.62
N ILE A 11 -11.58 -1.45 30.10
CA ILE A 11 -12.04 -1.78 28.74
C ILE A 11 -11.03 -1.30 27.70
N ASN A 12 -10.54 -0.06 27.82
CA ASN A 12 -9.56 0.50 26.91
C ASN A 12 -8.25 -0.31 26.90
N ARG A 13 -7.73 -0.68 28.08
CA ARG A 13 -6.54 -1.52 28.20
C ARG A 13 -6.75 -2.91 27.59
N ALA A 14 -7.92 -3.52 27.83
CA ALA A 14 -8.27 -4.82 27.26
C ALA A 14 -8.35 -4.78 25.73
N LEU A 15 -8.99 -3.74 25.17
CA LEU A 15 -9.09 -3.52 23.73
C LEU A 15 -7.71 -3.37 23.09
N TRP A 16 -6.89 -2.44 23.58
CA TRP A 16 -5.55 -2.22 23.03
C TRP A 16 -4.62 -3.40 23.22
N SER A 17 -4.74 -4.14 24.33
CA SER A 17 -3.97 -5.38 24.50
C SER A 17 -4.32 -6.41 23.42
N ARG A 18 -5.60 -6.59 23.08
CA ARG A 18 -6.02 -7.49 22.00
C ARG A 18 -5.49 -7.03 20.64
N VAL A 19 -5.63 -5.75 20.32
CA VAL A 19 -5.12 -5.17 19.07
C VAL A 19 -3.61 -5.37 18.98
N ASN A 20 -2.85 -4.97 20.00
CA ASN A 20 -1.39 -5.15 20.05
C ASN A 20 -0.97 -6.60 19.84
N ASN A 21 -1.67 -7.56 20.48
CA ASN A 21 -1.39 -8.98 20.32
C ASN A 21 -1.73 -9.48 18.91
N ALA A 22 -2.78 -8.96 18.29
CA ALA A 22 -3.18 -9.32 16.92
C ALA A 22 -2.23 -8.78 15.85
N THR A 23 -1.60 -7.63 16.12
CA THR A 23 -0.76 -6.91 15.17
C THR A 23 0.74 -7.02 15.44
N TYR A 24 1.14 -7.81 16.43
CA TYR A 24 2.54 -7.95 16.81
C TYR A 24 3.42 -8.44 15.65
N VAL A 25 4.53 -7.73 15.43
CA VAL A 25 5.60 -8.08 14.49
C VAL A 25 6.94 -7.75 15.15
N ASN A 26 7.94 -8.60 14.91
CA ASN A 26 9.30 -8.38 15.40
C ASN A 26 9.96 -7.17 14.69
N THR A 27 10.65 -6.33 15.45
CA THR A 27 11.41 -5.18 14.94
C THR A 27 12.46 -5.56 13.89
N ASP A 28 13.11 -6.73 14.02
CA ASP A 28 14.06 -7.23 13.02
C ASP A 28 13.39 -7.48 11.66
N SER A 29 12.18 -8.04 11.68
CA SER A 29 11.34 -8.25 10.50
C SER A 29 11.01 -6.92 9.83
N LEU A 30 10.72 -5.87 10.63
CA LEU A 30 10.47 -4.53 10.10
C LEU A 30 11.71 -3.91 9.43
N GLY A 31 12.92 -4.25 9.89
CA GLY A 31 14.18 -3.81 9.27
C GLY A 31 14.37 -4.30 7.83
N ILE A 32 13.91 -5.51 7.53
CA ILE A 32 13.91 -6.08 6.18
C ILE A 32 12.72 -5.59 5.38
N PHE A 33 11.55 -5.51 6.02
CA PHE A 33 10.36 -4.94 5.40
C PHE A 33 10.60 -3.51 4.89
N ARG A 34 11.38 -2.70 5.61
CA ARG A 34 11.87 -1.39 5.16
C ARG A 34 12.60 -1.48 3.81
N ALA A 35 13.55 -2.40 3.66
CA ALA A 35 14.30 -2.56 2.42
C ALA A 35 13.40 -3.05 1.27
N ILE A 36 12.51 -4.01 1.54
CA ILE A 36 11.50 -4.49 0.58
C ILE A 36 10.61 -3.33 0.13
N THR A 37 10.11 -2.52 1.08
CA THR A 37 9.29 -1.34 0.82
C THR A 37 10.02 -0.35 -0.07
N GLY A 38 11.28 -0.01 0.25
CA GLY A 38 12.05 0.92 -0.57
C GLY A 38 12.32 0.41 -1.99
N ILE A 39 12.62 -0.88 -2.16
CA ILE A 39 12.83 -1.50 -3.48
C ILE A 39 11.52 -1.50 -4.28
N PHE A 40 10.40 -1.88 -3.64
CA PHE A 40 9.08 -1.84 -4.25
C PHE A 40 8.71 -0.41 -4.72
N LEU A 41 8.97 0.60 -3.90
CA LEU A 41 8.70 2.00 -4.25
C LEU A 41 9.63 2.53 -5.35
N LEU A 42 10.87 2.02 -5.45
CA LEU A 42 11.71 2.28 -6.61
C LEU A 42 11.18 1.57 -7.86
N TYR A 43 10.58 0.40 -7.73
CA TYR A 43 10.02 -0.34 -8.88
C TYR A 43 8.80 0.37 -9.46
N TYR A 44 7.85 0.74 -8.61
CA TYR A 44 6.64 1.48 -8.98
C TYR A 44 6.83 3.00 -8.96
N TYR A 45 8.08 3.47 -9.05
CA TYR A 45 8.35 4.89 -8.95
C TYR A 45 7.66 5.67 -10.07
N PHE A 46 6.94 6.71 -9.68
CA PHE A 46 6.21 7.61 -10.57
C PHE A 46 6.70 9.04 -10.36
N SER A 47 7.08 9.67 -11.49
CA SER A 47 7.46 11.07 -11.55
C SER A 47 6.23 11.95 -11.56
N TYR A 48 6.29 13.09 -10.88
CA TYR A 48 5.24 14.12 -10.91
C TYR A 48 5.54 15.22 -11.92
N THR A 49 6.68 15.18 -12.62
CA THR A 49 7.06 16.23 -13.59
C THR A 49 6.04 16.44 -14.72
N TRP A 50 5.23 15.44 -15.08
CA TRP A 50 4.18 15.58 -16.10
C TRP A 50 3.12 16.63 -15.73
N ILE A 51 2.96 16.95 -14.44
CA ILE A 51 2.00 17.95 -13.97
C ILE A 51 2.33 19.34 -14.55
N SER A 52 3.60 19.65 -14.81
CA SER A 52 3.96 20.95 -15.38
C SER A 52 3.52 21.13 -16.83
N ASP A 53 3.18 20.04 -17.51
CA ASP A 53 2.74 20.06 -18.91
C ASP A 53 1.22 20.28 -19.02
N LEU A 54 0.51 20.30 -17.88
CA LEU A 54 -0.93 20.50 -17.84
C LEU A 54 -1.32 21.98 -18.05
N PRO A 55 -2.44 22.26 -18.74
CA PRO A 55 -3.00 23.60 -18.81
C PRO A 55 -3.33 24.13 -17.40
N GLN A 56 -2.87 25.34 -17.11
CA GLN A 56 -3.12 25.98 -15.80
C GLN A 56 -4.60 26.16 -15.49
N ALA A 57 -5.46 26.23 -16.50
CA ALA A 57 -6.92 26.29 -16.34
C ALA A 57 -7.52 25.04 -15.66
N LEU A 58 -6.78 23.92 -15.62
CA LEU A 58 -7.21 22.70 -14.93
C LEU A 58 -6.80 22.68 -13.45
N PHE A 59 -6.09 23.71 -12.97
CA PHE A 59 -5.65 23.79 -11.59
C PHE A 59 -6.83 24.17 -10.67
N ASN A 60 -7.42 23.17 -10.01
CA ASN A 60 -8.55 23.36 -9.10
C ASN A 60 -8.33 22.59 -7.78
N PRO A 61 -7.40 23.03 -6.93
CA PRO A 61 -7.05 22.33 -5.70
C PRO A 61 -8.24 22.25 -4.73
N PRO A 62 -8.48 21.10 -4.07
CA PRO A 62 -9.41 21.01 -2.96
C PRO A 62 -9.06 22.01 -1.85
N ILE A 63 -10.07 22.54 -1.15
CA ILE A 63 -9.91 23.61 -0.15
C ILE A 63 -8.84 23.29 0.92
N LEU A 64 -8.75 22.02 1.33
CA LEU A 64 -7.81 21.56 2.37
C LEU A 64 -6.50 20.97 1.81
N SER A 65 -6.25 21.07 0.51
CA SER A 65 -5.03 20.59 -0.13
C SER A 65 -3.86 21.57 0.09
N ILE A 66 -2.64 21.06 0.21
CA ILE A 66 -1.42 21.90 0.21
C ILE A 66 -1.30 22.69 -1.09
N ALA A 67 -1.80 22.14 -2.21
CA ALA A 67 -1.81 22.84 -3.49
C ALA A 67 -2.62 24.13 -3.46
N ASN A 68 -3.59 24.27 -2.54
CA ASN A 68 -4.38 25.50 -2.38
C ASN A 68 -3.56 26.69 -1.83
N LEU A 69 -2.29 26.49 -1.48
CA LEU A 69 -1.33 27.56 -1.14
C LEU A 69 -0.69 28.20 -2.39
N PHE A 70 -1.05 27.73 -3.58
CA PHE A 70 -0.50 28.16 -4.86
C PHE A 70 -1.63 28.62 -5.77
N ASP A 71 -1.31 29.50 -6.72
CA ASP A 71 -2.26 30.00 -7.72
C ASP A 71 -2.26 29.17 -9.01
N SER A 72 -1.29 28.26 -9.16
CA SER A 72 -1.05 27.50 -10.40
C SER A 72 -0.29 26.20 -10.14
N PHE A 73 -0.21 25.34 -11.15
CA PHE A 73 0.66 24.16 -11.10
C PHE A 73 2.13 24.57 -10.99
N PRO A 74 2.96 23.84 -10.23
CA PRO A 74 4.38 24.13 -10.07
C PRO A 74 5.16 24.09 -11.37
N SER A 75 6.29 24.81 -11.41
CA SER A 75 7.22 24.70 -12.51
C SER A 75 7.84 23.31 -12.60
N TYR A 76 8.22 22.91 -13.81
CA TYR A 76 8.90 21.65 -14.10
C TYR A 76 10.15 21.43 -13.21
N TYR A 77 10.94 22.48 -12.97
CA TYR A 77 12.15 22.40 -12.17
C TYR A 77 11.87 22.09 -10.70
N LEU A 78 10.81 22.67 -10.12
CA LEU A 78 10.43 22.38 -8.73
C LEU A 78 10.00 20.92 -8.59
N LEU A 79 9.15 20.42 -9.49
CA LEU A 79 8.72 19.01 -9.49
C LEU A 79 9.89 18.05 -9.69
N ARG A 80 10.83 18.39 -10.60
CA ARG A 80 12.05 17.59 -10.81
C ARG A 80 12.93 17.53 -9.55
N ILE A 81 13.11 18.65 -8.83
CA ILE A 81 13.86 18.66 -7.57
C ILE A 81 13.19 17.76 -6.53
N ILE A 82 11.87 17.83 -6.42
CA ILE A 82 11.08 16.96 -5.54
C ILE A 82 11.30 15.49 -5.90
N ASP A 83 11.23 15.14 -7.19
CA ASP A 83 11.39 13.75 -7.66
C ASP A 83 12.81 13.20 -7.46
N VAL A 84 13.85 13.99 -7.77
CA VAL A 84 15.24 13.60 -7.47
C VAL A 84 15.44 13.42 -5.96
N GLY A 85 14.89 14.33 -5.15
CA GLY A 85 14.90 14.21 -3.69
C GLY A 85 14.24 12.93 -3.20
N ARG A 86 13.05 12.60 -3.73
CA ARG A 86 12.32 11.37 -3.41
C ARG A 86 13.14 10.12 -3.77
N LEU A 87 13.79 10.07 -4.92
CA LEU A 87 14.64 8.95 -5.33
C LEU A 87 15.83 8.75 -4.40
N ILE A 88 16.54 9.82 -4.05
CA ILE A 88 17.67 9.76 -3.11
C ILE A 88 17.20 9.26 -1.75
N LEU A 89 16.05 9.74 -1.27
CA LEU A 89 15.46 9.31 -0.01
C LEU A 89 15.02 7.85 -0.04
N LEU A 90 14.52 7.32 -1.17
CA LEU A 90 14.22 5.90 -1.30
C LEU A 90 15.48 5.04 -1.17
N VAL A 91 16.59 5.43 -1.82
CA VAL A 91 17.87 4.73 -1.65
C VAL A 91 18.33 4.78 -0.19
N ALA A 92 18.22 5.96 0.45
CA ALA A 92 18.52 6.13 1.86
C ALA A 92 17.64 5.23 2.76
N ILE A 93 16.35 5.10 2.44
CA ILE A 93 15.40 4.19 3.11
C ILE A 93 15.79 2.74 2.87
N ILE A 94 16.29 2.32 1.69
CA ILE A 94 16.71 0.94 1.39
C ILE A 94 17.95 0.52 2.16
N ILE A 95 18.94 1.42 2.32
CA ILE A 95 20.17 1.13 3.07
C ILE A 95 20.03 1.40 4.57
N GLY A 96 18.99 2.12 4.98
CA GLY A 96 18.68 2.38 6.39
C GLY A 96 19.52 3.52 6.93
N LEU A 97 19.58 4.61 6.18
CA LEU A 97 20.21 5.85 6.60
C LEU A 97 19.17 6.70 7.34
N LYS A 98 19.23 6.74 8.67
CA LYS A 98 18.31 7.53 9.52
C LYS A 98 16.86 7.39 9.09
N THR A 99 16.43 6.14 8.93
CA THR A 99 15.19 5.73 8.27
C THR A 99 13.99 6.53 8.73
N ARG A 100 13.84 6.84 10.02
CA ARG A 100 12.74 7.68 10.51
C ARG A 100 12.68 9.01 9.77
N ILE A 101 13.77 9.78 9.79
CA ILE A 101 13.79 11.12 9.20
C ILE A 101 13.70 11.02 7.67
N THR A 102 14.41 10.08 7.05
CA THR A 102 14.38 9.93 5.59
C THR A 102 13.00 9.50 5.07
N SER A 103 12.30 8.63 5.81
CA SER A 103 10.90 8.24 5.51
C SER A 103 9.93 9.38 5.68
N LEU A 104 10.06 10.18 6.74
CA LEU A 104 9.21 11.36 6.96
C LEU A 104 9.42 12.44 5.90
N ILE A 105 10.67 12.71 5.51
CA ILE A 105 10.95 13.66 4.42
C ILE A 105 10.40 13.13 3.09
N TRP A 106 10.59 11.84 2.80
CA TRP A 106 10.04 11.21 1.58
C TRP A 106 8.51 11.30 1.54
N LEU A 107 7.86 11.05 2.68
CA LEU A 107 6.42 11.18 2.86
C LEU A 107 5.96 12.61 2.57
N ILE A 108 6.60 13.61 3.18
CA ILE A 108 6.25 15.04 2.99
C ILE A 108 6.39 15.43 1.52
N LEU A 109 7.51 15.10 0.88
CA LEU A 109 7.71 15.38 -0.55
C LEU A 109 6.66 14.71 -1.43
N THR A 110 6.27 13.47 -1.10
CA THR A 110 5.24 12.73 -1.84
C THR A 110 3.85 13.35 -1.63
N ILE A 111 3.50 13.77 -0.42
CA ILE A 111 2.22 14.45 -0.13
C ILE A 111 2.15 15.79 -0.87
N ILE A 112 3.24 16.58 -0.88
CA ILE A 112 3.29 17.85 -1.62
C ILE A 112 3.04 17.60 -3.10
N ALA A 113 3.75 16.65 -3.72
CA ALA A 113 3.60 16.37 -5.15
C ALA A 113 2.21 15.79 -5.50
N ALA A 114 1.71 14.84 -4.69
CA ALA A 114 0.38 14.26 -4.85
C ALA A 114 -0.74 15.31 -4.68
N SER A 115 -0.54 16.31 -3.81
CA SER A 115 -1.51 17.40 -3.63
C SER A 115 -1.78 18.16 -4.93
N PHE A 116 -0.76 18.33 -5.78
CA PHE A 116 -0.93 18.93 -7.11
C PHE A 116 -1.61 17.98 -8.10
N GLN A 117 -1.30 16.68 -8.08
CA GLN A 117 -2.02 15.70 -8.92
C GLN A 117 -3.53 15.71 -8.61
N TYR A 118 -3.89 15.77 -7.32
CA TYR A 118 -5.29 15.76 -6.89
C TYR A 118 -6.02 17.09 -7.13
N SER A 119 -5.33 18.15 -7.56
CA SER A 119 -5.97 19.38 -8.05
C SER A 119 -6.76 19.18 -9.36
N LEU A 120 -6.67 18.00 -9.97
CA LEU A 120 -7.49 17.61 -11.13
C LEU A 120 -8.89 17.10 -10.75
N GLY A 121 -9.25 17.11 -9.47
CA GLY A 121 -10.59 16.73 -8.98
C GLY A 121 -10.80 15.23 -8.79
N LYS A 122 -9.85 14.39 -9.23
CA LYS A 122 -9.85 12.94 -8.95
C LYS A 122 -8.88 12.62 -7.82
N ILE A 123 -9.40 12.14 -6.70
CA ILE A 123 -8.59 11.61 -5.59
C ILE A 123 -8.59 10.09 -5.69
N ASP A 124 -7.44 9.52 -6.03
CA ASP A 124 -7.27 8.07 -6.00
C ASP A 124 -6.94 7.60 -4.58
N HIS A 125 -7.54 6.50 -4.15
CA HIS A 125 -7.36 5.97 -2.80
C HIS A 125 -6.14 5.04 -2.67
N ASP A 126 -5.51 4.63 -3.78
CA ASP A 126 -4.50 3.56 -3.78
C ASP A 126 -3.22 3.92 -2.99
N GLY A 127 -2.85 5.20 -2.96
CA GLY A 127 -1.65 5.65 -2.24
C GLY A 127 -1.83 5.92 -0.75
N ALA A 128 -3.06 6.14 -0.27
CA ALA A 128 -3.30 6.69 1.06
C ALA A 128 -2.83 5.75 2.20
N LEU A 129 -3.16 4.46 2.11
CA LEU A 129 -2.73 3.47 3.10
C LEU A 129 -1.22 3.24 3.08
N LEU A 130 -0.58 3.33 1.92
CA LEU A 130 0.87 3.25 1.79
C LEU A 130 1.56 4.44 2.49
N LEU A 131 1.06 5.67 2.29
CA LEU A 131 1.59 6.85 2.97
C LEU A 131 1.39 6.76 4.50
N ALA A 132 0.23 6.28 4.94
CA ALA A 132 -0.03 6.02 6.35
C ALA A 132 0.92 4.96 6.93
N MET A 133 1.19 3.89 6.18
CA MET A 133 2.16 2.86 6.56
C MET A 133 3.54 3.46 6.81
N VAL A 134 4.09 4.22 5.85
CA VAL A 134 5.42 4.83 5.96
C VAL A 134 5.49 5.78 7.16
N PHE A 135 4.44 6.59 7.37
CA PHE A 135 4.34 7.47 8.53
C PHE A 135 4.41 6.68 9.85
N VAL A 136 3.55 5.67 10.02
CA VAL A 136 3.44 4.93 11.28
C VAL A 136 4.68 4.08 11.54
N LEU A 137 5.25 3.47 10.49
CA LEU A 137 6.45 2.65 10.61
C LEU A 137 7.70 3.47 10.94
N SER A 138 7.73 4.77 10.64
CA SER A 138 8.80 5.67 11.08
C SER A 138 8.98 5.73 12.60
N TYR A 139 7.97 5.31 13.37
CA TYR A 139 7.99 5.20 14.83
C TYR A 139 7.99 3.76 15.37
N SER A 140 8.03 2.76 14.47
CA SER A 140 7.98 1.34 14.83
C SER A 140 9.35 0.73 15.18
N GLY A 141 10.44 1.46 14.93
CA GLY A 141 11.81 0.92 15.01
C GLY A 141 12.30 0.21 13.75
N TRP A 142 11.57 0.28 12.63
CA TRP A 142 11.97 -0.36 11.36
C TRP A 142 13.31 0.13 10.77
N GLY A 143 13.86 1.23 11.28
CA GLY A 143 15.17 1.76 10.91
C GLY A 143 16.33 1.28 11.77
N LYS A 144 16.13 0.29 12.66
CA LYS A 144 17.17 -0.19 13.58
C LYS A 144 17.94 -1.40 13.01
N ALA A 145 17.22 -2.43 12.58
CA ALA A 145 17.84 -3.65 12.06
C ALA A 145 18.25 -3.49 10.59
N PHE A 146 19.39 -4.09 10.21
CA PHE A 146 19.95 -4.06 8.85
C PHE A 146 20.18 -2.65 8.27
N ALA A 147 20.32 -1.66 9.15
CA ALA A 147 20.54 -0.27 8.78
C ALA A 147 22.04 0.05 8.76
N VAL A 148 22.51 0.72 7.71
CA VAL A 148 23.88 1.26 7.65
C VAL A 148 24.07 2.35 8.70
N TRP A 149 23.06 3.20 8.91
CA TRP A 149 23.07 4.19 9.97
C TRP A 149 21.76 4.17 10.75
N PRO A 150 21.68 3.35 11.82
CA PRO A 150 20.45 3.10 12.53
C PRO A 150 19.88 4.36 13.19
N ASP A 151 18.56 4.35 13.34
CA ASP A 151 17.82 5.37 14.09
C ASP A 151 18.19 5.33 15.59
N THR A 152 18.19 6.51 16.22
CA THR A 152 18.31 6.62 17.67
C THR A 152 16.97 6.32 18.33
N ASN A 153 17.04 5.71 19.52
CA ASN A 153 15.85 5.47 20.34
C ASN A 153 15.19 6.80 20.68
N SER A 154 13.88 6.88 20.44
CA SER A 154 13.03 7.98 20.86
C SER A 154 12.02 7.50 21.90
N ARG A 155 11.57 8.38 22.79
CA ARG A 155 10.48 8.08 23.74
C ARG A 155 9.15 7.76 23.04
N TYR A 156 9.02 8.13 21.77
CA TYR A 156 7.84 7.88 20.94
C TYR A 156 7.91 6.54 20.20
N ASP A 157 9.02 5.81 20.30
CA ASP A 157 9.16 4.54 19.61
C ASP A 157 8.33 3.45 20.27
N SER A 158 7.46 2.82 19.49
CA SER A 158 6.70 1.66 19.94
C SER A 158 6.33 0.79 18.76
N THR A 159 7.01 -0.35 18.60
CA THR A 159 6.69 -1.32 17.54
C THR A 159 5.24 -1.79 17.66
N ALA A 160 4.82 -2.21 18.86
CA ALA A 160 3.45 -2.67 19.10
C ALA A 160 2.43 -1.55 18.84
N GLY A 161 2.69 -0.35 19.39
CA GLY A 161 1.79 0.80 19.23
C GLY A 161 1.67 1.25 17.76
N SER A 162 2.79 1.34 17.03
CA SER A 162 2.78 1.63 15.60
C SER A 162 1.98 0.59 14.81
N MET A 163 2.25 -0.71 14.99
CA MET A 163 1.53 -1.73 14.24
C MET A 163 0.03 -1.74 14.59
N ALA A 164 -0.33 -1.50 15.85
CA ALA A 164 -1.73 -1.38 16.28
C ALA A 164 -2.43 -0.18 15.64
N VAL A 165 -1.81 1.00 15.66
CA VAL A 165 -2.34 2.20 15.00
C VAL A 165 -2.49 1.98 13.50
N PHE A 166 -1.50 1.37 12.86
CA PHE A 166 -1.56 1.11 11.42
C PHE A 166 -2.70 0.15 11.08
N ALA A 167 -2.90 -0.92 11.86
CA ALA A 167 -4.02 -1.83 11.65
C ALA A 167 -5.37 -1.15 11.85
N VAL A 168 -5.50 -0.26 12.84
CA VAL A 168 -6.71 0.55 13.04
C VAL A 168 -6.97 1.48 11.85
N ILE A 169 -5.93 2.09 11.27
CA ILE A 169 -6.05 2.90 10.04
C ILE A 169 -6.54 2.04 8.87
N ILE A 170 -6.03 0.82 8.70
CA ILE A 170 -6.53 -0.11 7.69
C ILE A 170 -7.99 -0.47 7.95
N CYS A 171 -8.34 -0.84 9.19
CA CYS A 171 -9.71 -1.18 9.56
C CYS A 171 -10.65 -0.01 9.25
N TYR A 172 -10.24 1.22 9.56
CA TYR A 172 -11.01 2.43 9.26
C TYR A 172 -11.14 2.67 7.75
N GLY A 173 -10.04 2.58 7.00
CA GLY A 173 -10.05 2.73 5.55
C GLY A 173 -11.00 1.74 4.87
N MET A 174 -10.90 0.46 5.23
CA MET A 174 -11.79 -0.59 4.74
C MET A 174 -13.24 -0.34 5.18
N PHE A 175 -13.47 0.04 6.43
CA PHE A 175 -14.82 0.36 6.92
C PHE A 175 -15.46 1.50 6.13
N THR A 176 -14.74 2.58 5.83
CA THR A 176 -15.29 3.68 5.04
C THR A 176 -15.61 3.28 3.60
N ALA A 177 -14.77 2.45 2.98
CA ALA A 177 -15.03 1.89 1.65
C ALA A 177 -16.25 0.96 1.67
N GLY A 178 -16.33 0.08 2.67
CA GLY A 178 -17.39 -0.91 2.84
C GLY A 178 -18.72 -0.27 3.18
N MET A 179 -18.72 0.82 3.97
CA MET A 179 -19.94 1.57 4.31
C MET A 179 -20.51 2.25 3.06
N GLY A 180 -19.67 2.85 2.22
CA GLY A 180 -20.08 3.42 0.94
C GLY A 180 -20.73 2.37 0.03
N LYS A 181 -20.11 1.19 -0.08
CA LYS A 181 -20.67 0.06 -0.82
C LYS A 181 -21.97 -0.46 -0.21
N ALA A 182 -22.01 -0.66 1.11
CA ALA A 182 -23.19 -1.21 1.80
C ALA A 182 -24.45 -0.38 1.56
N MET A 183 -24.33 0.94 1.46
CA MET A 183 -25.47 1.84 1.22
C MET A 183 -26.06 1.73 -0.19
N VAL A 184 -25.31 1.17 -1.15
CA VAL A 184 -25.70 1.16 -2.57
C VAL A 184 -25.78 -0.26 -3.14
N TRP A 185 -24.93 -1.18 -2.69
CA TRP A 185 -24.76 -2.53 -3.24
C TRP A 185 -25.53 -3.60 -2.47
N VAL A 186 -26.11 -3.26 -1.31
CA VAL A 186 -26.94 -4.19 -0.52
C VAL A 186 -28.39 -3.74 -0.63
N ASP A 187 -28.95 -3.85 -1.84
CA ASP A 187 -30.32 -3.43 -2.18
C ASP A 187 -31.30 -4.60 -2.38
N PHE A 188 -30.80 -5.84 -2.43
CA PHE A 188 -31.54 -7.08 -2.70
C PHE A 188 -32.28 -7.10 -4.06
N ASP A 189 -31.91 -6.21 -4.98
CA ASP A 189 -32.42 -6.21 -6.34
C ASP A 189 -31.49 -7.02 -7.24
N LEU A 190 -31.96 -8.18 -7.69
CA LEU A 190 -31.18 -9.08 -8.55
C LEU A 190 -30.96 -8.53 -9.98
N GLN A 191 -31.45 -7.32 -10.29
CA GLN A 191 -31.26 -6.65 -11.57
C GLN A 191 -30.18 -5.56 -11.54
N THR A 192 -29.75 -5.14 -10.35
CA THR A 192 -28.62 -4.23 -10.14
C THR A 192 -27.40 -5.02 -9.66
N SER A 193 -26.21 -4.43 -9.77
CA SER A 193 -25.02 -4.93 -9.10
C SER A 193 -23.90 -3.88 -9.12
N GLY A 194 -23.29 -3.68 -7.97
CA GLY A 194 -22.09 -2.87 -7.79
C GLY A 194 -20.89 -3.42 -8.56
N PHE A 195 -20.64 -4.72 -8.45
CA PHE A 195 -19.59 -5.43 -9.18
C PHE A 195 -19.77 -5.26 -10.69
N ALA A 196 -20.99 -5.45 -11.20
CA ALA A 196 -21.29 -5.25 -12.61
C ALA A 196 -21.01 -3.82 -13.07
N SER A 197 -21.40 -2.82 -12.26
CA SER A 197 -21.14 -1.41 -12.58
C SER A 197 -19.64 -1.11 -12.70
N TRP A 198 -18.82 -1.69 -11.81
CA TRP A 198 -17.37 -1.55 -11.86
C TRP A 198 -16.75 -2.30 -13.05
N TYR A 199 -17.25 -3.49 -13.34
CA TYR A 199 -16.80 -4.30 -14.46
C TYR A 199 -17.07 -3.62 -15.81
N TYR A 200 -18.32 -3.25 -16.10
CA TYR A 200 -18.69 -2.68 -17.40
C TYR A 200 -18.08 -1.30 -17.63
N LEU A 201 -18.00 -0.46 -16.58
CA LEU A 201 -17.25 0.80 -16.66
C LEU A 201 -15.77 0.54 -16.97
N GLY A 202 -15.16 -0.45 -16.30
CA GLY A 202 -13.79 -0.84 -16.56
C GLY A 202 -13.56 -1.33 -18.00
N LEU A 203 -14.48 -2.15 -18.51
CA LEU A 203 -14.41 -2.73 -19.84
C LEU A 203 -14.52 -1.64 -20.92
N TYR A 204 -15.58 -0.83 -20.88
CA TYR A 204 -15.92 0.11 -21.95
C TYR A 204 -15.16 1.43 -21.88
N ASP A 205 -14.86 1.93 -20.68
CA ASP A 205 -14.23 3.26 -20.53
C ASP A 205 -12.72 3.16 -20.31
N LEU A 206 -12.23 2.04 -19.77
CA LEU A 206 -10.85 1.89 -19.30
C LEU A 206 -10.08 0.75 -20.00
N ASN A 207 -10.70 0.06 -20.97
CA ASN A 207 -10.12 -1.07 -21.70
C ASN A 207 -9.54 -2.16 -20.77
N ARG A 208 -10.33 -2.55 -19.77
CA ARG A 208 -9.98 -3.60 -18.79
C ARG A 208 -10.53 -4.96 -19.23
N ASP A 209 -9.95 -5.50 -20.30
CA ASP A 209 -10.41 -6.69 -21.01
C ASP A 209 -9.45 -7.89 -20.91
N ARG A 210 -8.49 -7.87 -19.98
CA ARG A 210 -7.41 -8.86 -19.86
C ARG A 210 -7.66 -9.90 -18.77
N LEU A 211 -6.79 -10.92 -18.71
CA LEU A 211 -6.84 -12.00 -17.73
C LEU A 211 -8.17 -12.75 -17.78
N LEU A 212 -8.95 -12.76 -16.70
CA LEU A 212 -10.25 -13.43 -16.64
C LEU A 212 -11.43 -12.47 -16.91
N ALA A 213 -11.17 -11.21 -17.23
CA ALA A 213 -12.21 -10.21 -17.47
C ALA A 213 -13.12 -10.61 -18.66
N GLU A 214 -12.59 -11.26 -19.70
CA GLU A 214 -13.37 -11.72 -20.86
C GLU A 214 -14.43 -12.79 -20.52
N TYR A 215 -14.24 -13.53 -19.42
CA TYR A 215 -15.16 -14.58 -18.97
C TYR A 215 -16.24 -14.06 -18.02
N VAL A 216 -16.11 -12.84 -17.48
CA VAL A 216 -17.08 -12.26 -16.55
C VAL A 216 -18.50 -12.25 -17.14
N PRO A 217 -18.75 -11.85 -18.41
CA PRO A 217 -20.10 -11.86 -18.99
C PRO A 217 -20.73 -13.25 -19.13
N MET A 218 -19.94 -14.32 -18.99
CA MET A 218 -20.43 -15.70 -19.00
C MET A 218 -20.93 -16.15 -17.61
N ILE A 219 -20.63 -15.40 -16.56
CA ILE A 219 -21.10 -15.66 -15.21
C ILE A 219 -22.58 -15.26 -15.12
N PRO A 220 -23.47 -16.13 -14.63
CA PRO A 220 -24.87 -15.76 -14.46
C PRO A 220 -25.01 -14.54 -13.53
N PHE A 221 -25.82 -13.56 -13.92
CA PHE A 221 -25.89 -12.24 -13.26
C PHE A 221 -26.15 -12.31 -11.74
N HIS A 222 -26.93 -13.28 -11.26
CA HIS A 222 -27.19 -13.47 -9.84
C HIS A 222 -25.94 -13.79 -8.99
N PHE A 223 -24.83 -14.23 -9.60
CA PHE A 223 -23.57 -14.38 -8.88
C PHE A 223 -22.88 -13.04 -8.62
N TYR A 224 -23.18 -11.97 -9.38
CA TYR A 224 -22.61 -10.65 -9.12
C TYR A 224 -23.08 -10.10 -7.77
N GLU A 225 -24.33 -10.34 -7.39
CA GLU A 225 -24.87 -10.00 -6.06
C GLU A 225 -24.10 -10.69 -4.92
N ILE A 226 -23.68 -11.94 -5.13
CA ILE A 226 -22.84 -12.64 -4.15
C ILE A 226 -21.49 -11.94 -3.98
N LEU A 227 -20.90 -11.44 -5.08
CA LEU A 227 -19.65 -10.69 -5.05
C LEU A 227 -19.82 -9.34 -4.34
N ASP A 228 -20.95 -8.68 -4.52
CA ASP A 228 -21.29 -7.43 -3.84
C ASP A 228 -21.37 -7.62 -2.32
N TYR A 229 -22.13 -8.63 -1.87
CA TYR A 229 -22.24 -8.94 -0.45
C TYR A 229 -20.90 -9.39 0.15
N ALA A 230 -20.13 -10.20 -0.59
CA ALA A 230 -18.81 -10.63 -0.15
C ALA A 230 -17.84 -9.43 0.01
N ALA A 231 -17.85 -8.49 -0.94
CA ALA A 231 -17.03 -7.28 -0.87
C ALA A 231 -17.39 -6.42 0.34
N VAL A 232 -18.68 -6.17 0.56
CA VAL A 232 -19.18 -5.40 1.70
C VAL A 232 -18.83 -6.05 3.03
N LEU A 233 -19.06 -7.37 3.18
CA LEU A 233 -18.74 -8.11 4.40
C LEU A 233 -17.23 -8.10 4.68
N LEU A 234 -16.40 -8.28 3.66
CA LEU A 234 -14.95 -8.22 3.80
C LEU A 234 -14.49 -6.85 4.28
N GLU A 235 -15.01 -5.77 3.72
CA GLU A 235 -14.60 -4.40 4.02
C GLU A 235 -15.11 -3.89 5.39
N LEU A 236 -16.26 -4.37 5.85
CA LEU A 236 -16.83 -4.01 7.17
C LEU A 236 -16.32 -4.87 8.34
N SER A 237 -15.75 -6.05 8.07
CA SER A 237 -15.31 -6.98 9.10
C SER A 237 -13.93 -6.78 9.77
N PRO A 238 -12.95 -5.98 9.29
CA PRO A 238 -11.59 -6.01 9.83
C PRO A 238 -11.50 -5.67 11.33
N PHE A 239 -12.34 -4.76 11.82
CA PHE A 239 -12.42 -4.45 13.26
C PHE A 239 -12.83 -5.65 14.11
N LEU A 240 -13.68 -6.55 13.59
CA LEU A 240 -14.03 -7.79 14.28
C LEU A 240 -12.82 -8.72 14.33
N PHE A 241 -12.17 -8.96 13.18
CA PHE A 241 -11.06 -9.89 13.06
C PHE A 241 -9.83 -9.48 13.89
N ILE A 242 -9.52 -8.18 13.97
CA ILE A 242 -8.41 -7.70 14.80
C ILE A 242 -8.68 -7.91 16.30
N LEU A 243 -9.94 -7.81 16.75
CA LEU A 243 -10.33 -8.00 18.15
C LEU A 243 -10.43 -9.49 18.55
N MET A 244 -10.57 -10.39 17.56
CA MET A 244 -10.55 -11.84 17.76
C MET A 244 -9.13 -12.42 17.94
N GLY A 245 -8.09 -11.62 17.65
CA GLY A 245 -6.70 -11.96 17.90
C GLY A 245 -5.90 -12.28 16.63
N ARG A 246 -4.63 -12.68 16.83
CA ARG A 246 -3.62 -12.78 15.76
C ARG A 246 -4.02 -13.67 14.59
N LYS A 247 -4.52 -14.88 14.86
CA LYS A 247 -4.89 -15.82 13.79
C LYS A 247 -6.06 -15.31 12.96
N ALA A 248 -7.06 -14.70 13.61
CA ALA A 248 -8.19 -14.08 12.93
C ALA A 248 -7.75 -12.89 12.08
N TRP A 249 -6.91 -12.01 12.60
CA TRP A 249 -6.34 -10.90 11.84
C TRP A 249 -5.57 -11.36 10.60
N LEU A 250 -4.70 -12.36 10.74
CA LEU A 250 -3.97 -12.94 9.60
C LEU A 250 -4.89 -13.62 8.58
N PHE A 251 -5.98 -14.22 9.05
CA PHE A 251 -6.97 -14.82 8.16
C PHE A 251 -7.70 -13.74 7.36
N TRP A 252 -8.08 -12.64 8.01
CA TRP A 252 -8.65 -11.49 7.30
C TRP A 252 -7.69 -10.92 6.26
N LEU A 253 -6.39 -10.79 6.57
CA LEU A 253 -5.38 -10.37 5.59
C LEU A 253 -5.24 -11.35 4.41
N LEU A 254 -5.36 -12.65 4.66
CA LEU A 254 -5.39 -13.67 3.59
C LEU A 254 -6.61 -13.47 2.69
N THR A 255 -7.80 -13.32 3.29
CA THR A 255 -9.04 -13.08 2.54
C THR A 255 -8.98 -11.77 1.76
N ALA A 256 -8.42 -10.71 2.34
CA ALA A 256 -8.20 -9.44 1.65
C ALA A 256 -7.22 -9.59 0.47
N SER A 257 -6.17 -10.39 0.62
CA SER A 257 -5.22 -10.67 -0.46
C SER A 257 -5.88 -11.46 -1.61
N LEU A 258 -6.73 -12.43 -1.28
CA LEU A 258 -7.53 -13.18 -2.26
C LEU A 258 -8.56 -12.29 -2.97
N PHE A 259 -9.18 -11.37 -2.24
CA PHE A 259 -10.11 -10.39 -2.81
C PHE A 259 -9.42 -9.48 -3.83
N HIS A 260 -8.25 -8.92 -3.50
CA HIS A 260 -7.50 -8.12 -4.47
C HIS A 260 -6.95 -8.94 -5.63
N LEU A 261 -6.56 -10.19 -5.39
CA LEU A 261 -6.23 -11.13 -6.47
C LEU A 261 -7.44 -11.33 -7.42
N GLY A 262 -8.63 -11.48 -6.86
CA GLY A 262 -9.89 -11.52 -7.62
C GLY A 262 -10.12 -10.24 -8.43
N ASN A 263 -9.91 -9.07 -7.83
CA ASN A 263 -10.03 -7.77 -8.51
C ASN A 263 -9.03 -7.64 -9.68
N VAL A 264 -7.80 -8.13 -9.52
CA VAL A 264 -6.80 -8.16 -10.60
C VAL A 264 -7.29 -9.06 -11.73
N LEU A 265 -7.73 -10.29 -11.41
CA LEU A 265 -8.13 -11.29 -12.39
C LEU A 265 -9.40 -10.91 -13.15
N LEU A 266 -10.42 -10.44 -12.45
CA LEU A 266 -11.77 -10.23 -12.98
C LEU A 266 -12.03 -8.79 -13.40
N LEU A 267 -11.52 -7.80 -12.65
CA LEU A 267 -11.77 -6.37 -12.88
C LEU A 267 -10.56 -5.62 -13.46
N ASN A 268 -9.40 -6.29 -13.57
CA ASN A 268 -8.10 -5.69 -13.88
C ASN A 268 -7.76 -4.45 -13.03
N ILE A 269 -8.08 -4.50 -11.73
CA ILE A 269 -7.74 -3.44 -10.77
C ILE A 269 -6.55 -3.90 -9.93
N PRO A 270 -5.34 -3.36 -10.13
CA PRO A 270 -4.12 -3.94 -9.57
C PRO A 270 -3.93 -3.71 -8.06
N PHE A 271 -4.28 -2.52 -7.54
CA PHE A 271 -4.03 -2.10 -6.15
C PHE A 271 -2.67 -2.53 -5.57
N ALA A 272 -1.59 -2.49 -6.38
CA ALA A 272 -0.31 -3.11 -6.03
C ALA A 272 0.29 -2.57 -4.71
N ASN A 273 0.03 -1.29 -4.39
CA ASN A 273 0.52 -0.65 -3.17
C ASN A 273 -0.01 -1.33 -1.88
N HIS A 274 -1.20 -1.93 -1.93
CA HIS A 274 -1.82 -2.61 -0.80
C HIS A 274 -1.11 -3.93 -0.43
N VAL A 275 -0.30 -4.49 -1.33
CA VAL A 275 0.54 -5.66 -1.04
C VAL A 275 1.48 -5.34 0.11
N LEU A 276 2.13 -4.17 0.11
CA LEU A 276 3.01 -3.75 1.20
C LEU A 276 2.24 -3.51 2.50
N VAL A 277 1.07 -2.90 2.40
CA VAL A 277 0.18 -2.60 3.54
C VAL A 277 -0.13 -3.88 4.33
N TYR A 278 -0.42 -4.98 3.65
CA TYR A 278 -0.71 -6.26 4.32
C TYR A 278 0.56 -7.02 4.69
N LEU A 279 1.60 -6.97 3.84
CA LEU A 279 2.88 -7.62 4.10
C LEU A 279 3.56 -7.09 5.38
N ALA A 280 3.29 -5.83 5.77
CA ALA A 280 3.81 -5.23 7.00
C ALA A 280 3.46 -6.01 8.27
N PHE A 281 2.39 -6.82 8.26
CA PHE A 281 1.95 -7.63 9.40
C PHE A 281 2.54 -9.03 9.42
N ILE A 282 3.39 -9.40 8.47
CA ILE A 282 3.95 -10.75 8.36
C ILE A 282 5.28 -10.81 9.08
N ASP A 283 5.46 -11.84 9.92
CA ASP A 283 6.74 -12.05 10.57
C ASP A 283 7.77 -12.60 9.57
N MET A 284 8.81 -11.82 9.34
CA MET A 284 9.89 -12.14 8.42
C MET A 284 11.13 -12.71 9.13
N SER A 285 11.04 -13.10 10.40
CA SER A 285 12.19 -13.60 11.18
C SER A 285 12.93 -14.77 10.49
N GLY A 286 12.22 -15.65 9.80
CA GLY A 286 12.84 -16.73 9.00
C GLY A 286 13.64 -16.18 7.81
N LEU A 287 13.08 -15.23 7.06
CA LEU A 287 13.78 -14.54 5.97
C LEU A 287 15.00 -13.76 6.50
N THR A 288 14.86 -13.14 7.68
CA THR A 288 15.96 -12.48 8.40
C THR A 288 17.14 -13.40 8.63
N GLN A 289 16.88 -14.58 9.18
CA GLN A 289 17.93 -15.55 9.47
C GLN A 289 18.57 -16.06 8.18
N TRP A 290 17.77 -16.38 7.17
CA TRP A 290 18.26 -16.84 5.87
C TRP A 290 19.13 -15.79 5.16
N LEU A 291 18.73 -14.51 5.16
CA LEU A 291 19.51 -13.43 4.54
C LEU A 291 20.84 -13.18 5.27
N LYS A 292 20.88 -13.32 6.60
CA LYS A 292 22.14 -13.25 7.37
C LYS A 292 23.15 -14.31 6.91
N GLN A 293 22.68 -15.50 6.53
CA GLN A 293 23.50 -16.59 6.00
C GLN A 293 23.83 -16.40 4.51
N ASN A 294 22.96 -15.73 3.75
CA ASN A 294 23.05 -15.60 2.29
C ASN A 294 23.30 -14.15 1.84
N LYS A 295 24.39 -13.54 2.32
CA LYS A 295 24.72 -12.12 2.03
C LYS A 295 24.78 -11.76 0.54
N ARG A 296 25.08 -12.73 -0.34
CA ARG A 296 25.07 -12.53 -1.81
C ARG A 296 23.72 -12.01 -2.32
N ILE A 297 22.62 -12.47 -1.74
CA ILE A 297 21.27 -12.06 -2.13
C ILE A 297 21.02 -10.60 -1.73
N ILE A 298 21.54 -10.16 -0.59
CA ILE A 298 21.48 -8.75 -0.16
C ILE A 298 22.25 -7.88 -1.16
N TYR A 299 23.46 -8.26 -1.55
CA TYR A 299 24.24 -7.50 -2.53
C TYR A 299 23.57 -7.46 -3.90
N LEU A 300 22.96 -8.56 -4.34
CA LEU A 300 22.18 -8.59 -5.58
C LEU A 300 20.99 -7.61 -5.50
N ALA A 301 20.21 -7.66 -4.42
CA ALA A 301 19.08 -6.76 -4.22
C ALA A 301 19.51 -5.28 -4.20
N LEU A 302 20.61 -4.95 -3.54
CA LEU A 302 21.17 -3.59 -3.53
C LEU A 302 21.69 -3.17 -4.91
N GLY A 303 22.34 -4.08 -5.65
CA GLY A 303 22.79 -3.85 -7.02
C GLY A 303 21.63 -3.57 -7.97
N THR A 304 20.55 -4.36 -7.88
CA THR A 304 19.31 -4.14 -8.65
C THR A 304 18.67 -2.80 -8.28
N ALA A 305 18.56 -2.47 -6.99
CA ALA A 305 18.03 -1.18 -6.55
C ALA A 305 18.87 -0.01 -7.06
N GLY A 306 20.19 -0.13 -7.04
CA GLY A 306 21.12 0.86 -7.60
C GLY A 306 20.93 1.05 -9.10
N LEU A 307 20.79 -0.04 -9.87
CA LEU A 307 20.53 0.02 -11.31
C LEU A 307 19.19 0.71 -11.61
N MET A 308 18.14 0.38 -10.86
CA MET A 308 16.83 1.02 -11.00
C MET A 308 16.95 2.52 -10.70
N PHE A 309 17.59 2.91 -9.60
CA PHE A 309 17.84 4.31 -9.27
C PHE A 309 18.58 5.05 -10.41
N LEU A 310 19.65 4.49 -10.94
CA LEU A 310 20.40 5.10 -12.04
C LEU A 310 19.54 5.25 -13.31
N THR A 311 18.67 4.28 -13.56
CA THR A 311 17.73 4.33 -14.68
C THR A 311 16.74 5.47 -14.47
N HIS A 312 16.11 5.57 -13.29
CA HIS A 312 15.22 6.69 -12.93
C HIS A 312 15.89 8.05 -13.11
N ILE A 313 17.12 8.20 -12.61
CA ILE A 313 17.89 9.45 -12.74
C ILE A 313 18.21 9.77 -14.20
N TYR A 314 18.65 8.78 -14.99
CA TYR A 314 18.93 8.97 -16.42
C TYR A 314 17.72 9.54 -17.14
N PHE A 315 16.54 8.97 -16.93
CA PHE A 315 15.34 9.46 -17.58
C PHE A 315 14.94 10.87 -17.12
N LEU A 316 14.94 11.13 -15.81
CA LEU A 316 14.62 12.46 -15.27
C LEU A 316 15.56 13.55 -15.82
N VAL A 317 16.86 13.23 -15.98
CA VAL A 317 17.85 14.16 -16.53
C VAL A 317 17.73 14.33 -18.05
N SER A 318 17.46 13.24 -18.77
CA SER A 318 17.36 13.25 -20.24
C SER A 318 16.14 14.00 -20.79
N GLN A 319 15.24 14.47 -19.92
CA GLN A 319 13.97 15.13 -20.26
C GLN A 319 13.05 14.30 -21.16
N ARG A 320 13.33 13.00 -21.32
CA ARG A 320 12.39 12.10 -21.96
C ARG A 320 11.16 12.00 -21.07
N HIS A 321 9.98 12.10 -21.66
CA HIS A 321 8.72 11.88 -20.93
C HIS A 321 8.83 10.59 -20.15
N TYR A 322 8.87 10.72 -18.82
CA TYR A 322 9.24 9.63 -17.95
C TYR A 322 8.00 8.95 -17.38
N TRP A 323 7.68 7.76 -17.90
CA TRP A 323 6.55 6.95 -17.43
C TRP A 323 6.98 5.71 -16.62
N GLY A 324 8.21 5.69 -16.07
CA GLY A 324 8.71 4.59 -15.26
C GLY A 324 9.61 3.60 -16.02
N LEU A 325 9.87 2.42 -15.42
CA LEU A 325 10.50 1.28 -16.10
C LEU A 325 9.69 0.77 -17.31
N ASN A 326 8.41 1.13 -17.40
CA ASN A 326 7.52 0.77 -18.51
C ASN A 326 8.03 1.27 -19.86
N GLU A 327 8.61 2.48 -19.90
CA GLU A 327 9.21 3.06 -21.10
C GLU A 327 10.46 2.29 -21.55
N VAL A 328 11.28 1.83 -20.58
CA VAL A 328 12.45 0.99 -20.86
C VAL A 328 12.01 -0.33 -21.51
N MET A 329 10.94 -0.90 -20.97
CA MET A 329 10.42 -2.18 -21.45
C MET A 329 9.56 -2.05 -22.70
N LYS A 330 9.28 -0.83 -23.18
CA LYS A 330 8.35 -0.52 -24.29
C LYS A 330 7.01 -1.24 -24.11
N MET A 331 6.56 -1.39 -22.87
CA MET A 331 5.29 -2.03 -22.56
C MET A 331 4.28 -0.94 -22.22
N ASP A 332 3.05 -1.12 -22.69
CA ASP A 332 1.93 -0.35 -22.15
C ASP A 332 1.95 -0.49 -20.63
N ARG A 333 1.81 0.63 -19.93
CA ARG A 333 1.86 0.67 -18.46
C ARG A 333 0.82 -0.24 -17.82
N THR A 334 -0.38 -0.28 -18.40
CA THR A 334 -1.52 -1.02 -17.87
C THR A 334 -1.30 -2.54 -17.81
N PRO A 335 -0.85 -3.25 -18.86
CA PRO A 335 -0.59 -4.68 -18.75
C PRO A 335 0.57 -4.99 -17.79
N PHE A 336 1.67 -4.23 -17.84
CA PHE A 336 2.79 -4.52 -16.94
C PHE A 336 2.43 -4.37 -15.46
N GLU A 337 1.77 -3.27 -15.10
CA GLU A 337 1.28 -3.03 -13.74
C GLU A 337 0.30 -4.14 -13.31
N LEU A 338 -0.57 -4.58 -14.22
CA LEU A 338 -1.53 -5.65 -13.97
C LEU A 338 -0.84 -7.00 -13.69
N TYR A 339 0.10 -7.44 -14.54
CA TYR A 339 0.78 -8.73 -14.38
C TYR A 339 1.75 -8.73 -13.19
N SER A 340 2.43 -7.61 -12.93
CA SER A 340 3.27 -7.48 -11.74
C SER A 340 2.44 -7.51 -10.46
N ALA A 341 1.29 -6.82 -10.42
CA ALA A 341 0.33 -6.91 -9.32
C ALA A 341 -0.19 -8.34 -9.14
N LEU A 342 -0.54 -9.04 -10.22
CA LEU A 342 -0.96 -10.45 -10.18
C LEU A 342 0.07 -11.33 -9.46
N ILE A 343 1.34 -11.24 -9.85
CA ILE A 343 2.43 -11.99 -9.22
C ILE A 343 2.56 -11.63 -7.74
N LEU A 344 2.53 -10.34 -7.41
CA LEU A 344 2.67 -9.87 -6.03
C LEU A 344 1.53 -10.38 -5.13
N TRP A 345 0.28 -10.33 -5.61
CA TRP A 345 -0.88 -10.84 -4.87
C TRP A 345 -0.84 -12.36 -4.70
N MET A 346 -0.42 -13.11 -5.72
CA MET A 346 -0.21 -14.55 -5.60
C MET A 346 0.86 -14.88 -4.55
N VAL A 347 2.02 -14.20 -4.62
CA VAL A 347 3.12 -14.39 -3.66
C VAL A 347 2.67 -14.08 -2.24
N LEU A 348 2.01 -12.93 -2.02
CA LEU A 348 1.51 -12.55 -0.70
C LEU A 348 0.49 -13.58 -0.17
N THR A 349 -0.46 -14.00 -1.00
CA THR A 349 -1.45 -15.02 -0.65
C THR A 349 -0.79 -16.32 -0.20
N VAL A 350 0.22 -16.80 -0.93
CA VAL A 350 0.99 -18.01 -0.56
C VAL A 350 1.76 -17.80 0.74
N VAL A 351 2.41 -16.64 0.92
CA VAL A 351 3.17 -16.32 2.13
C VAL A 351 2.27 -16.32 3.37
N ILE A 352 1.10 -15.68 3.31
CA ILE A 352 0.14 -15.66 4.42
C ILE A 352 -0.47 -17.05 4.63
N GLY A 353 -0.84 -17.74 3.55
CA GLY A 353 -1.45 -19.07 3.60
C GLY A 353 -0.55 -20.11 4.29
N LYS A 354 0.77 -20.04 4.07
CA LYS A 354 1.75 -20.92 4.75
C LYS A 354 1.71 -20.82 6.28
N ILE A 355 1.27 -19.69 6.85
CA ILE A 355 1.15 -19.51 8.31
C ILE A 355 0.07 -20.45 8.90
N PHE A 356 -0.91 -20.87 8.10
CA PHE A 356 -2.00 -21.75 8.53
C PHE A 356 -1.71 -23.24 8.30
N LEU A 357 -0.63 -23.58 7.58
CA LEU A 357 -0.24 -24.97 7.41
C LEU A 357 0.38 -25.51 8.71
N PRO A 358 0.09 -26.77 9.07
CA PRO A 358 0.76 -27.41 10.20
C PRO A 358 2.26 -27.42 9.95
N ALA A 359 3.05 -27.04 10.96
CA ALA A 359 4.49 -27.20 10.89
C ALA A 359 4.79 -28.69 10.67
N HIS A 360 5.30 -29.04 9.49
CA HIS A 360 5.84 -30.37 9.27
C HIS A 360 6.97 -30.55 10.29
N LYS A 361 6.77 -31.47 11.24
CA LYS A 361 7.85 -31.93 12.10
C LYS A 361 8.79 -32.71 11.19
N GLU A 362 9.86 -32.04 10.75
CA GLU A 362 11.01 -32.70 10.13
C GLU A 362 11.77 -33.56 11.15
#